data_AF-F4GW01-F1
#
_entry.id   AF-F4GW01-F1
#
_cell.length_a   1.000
_cell.length_b   1.000
_cell.length_c   1.000
_cell.angle_alpha   90.00
_cell.angle_beta   90.00
_cell.angle_gamma   90.00
#
_symmetry.space_group_name_H-M   'P 1'
#
loop_
_entity.id
_entity.type
_entity.pdbx_description
1 polymer ?
#
loop_
_entity_poly.entity_id
_entity_poly.type
_entity_poly.pdbx_seq_one_letter_code
_entity_poly.pdbx_strand_id
1 'polypeptide(L)'
;MKQRPRIYYTEDQKALMWERWHKGESLQQIAQLFDRNHSSIQRILAETGGIQPVPRYRSGRALTLAEREEISRGLITGHSIRSIAMRLRRAPCTVSREVSRNGGSSDYRASLADHSAWDRALRPKICKLADNRNLAHLVAEKLQLQWSPEQIAGWLKCAYPDSEEYQVSHETIYRTLFVQTRGALKKELLTHLRRTRVMRRSRHHTQKTDNHGRIVDAVSISERPASAEDRAVPGHWEGDLLFGSSNSQLRLWWSVRRAMSCW
;
A
#
# COMPACT_ATOMS: atom_id res chain seq x y z
N MET A 1 31.41 -9.27 17.54
CA MET A 1 30.51 -8.86 16.44
C MET A 1 30.65 -7.35 16.22
N LYS A 2 31.06 -6.88 15.03
CA LYS A 2 31.10 -5.43 14.74
C LYS A 2 29.67 -4.90 14.68
N GLN A 3 29.27 -4.08 15.65
CA GLN A 3 27.98 -3.38 15.60
C GLN A 3 28.00 -2.39 14.44
N ARG A 4 27.05 -2.52 13.51
CA ARG A 4 26.92 -1.58 12.40
C ARG A 4 26.17 -0.35 12.87
N PRO A 5 26.61 0.87 12.53
CA PRO A 5 25.92 2.09 12.92
C PRO A 5 24.52 2.16 12.30
N ARG A 6 23.62 2.86 13.00
CA ARG A 6 22.27 3.16 12.54
C ARG A 6 22.34 4.09 11.34
N ILE A 7 21.72 3.70 10.23
CA ILE A 7 21.59 4.54 9.04
C ILE A 7 20.27 5.30 9.10
N TYR A 8 20.32 6.58 8.76
CA TYR A 8 19.16 7.38 8.40
C TYR A 8 19.15 7.51 6.88
N TYR A 9 18.10 6.99 6.24
CA TYR A 9 17.98 7.05 4.79
C TYR A 9 17.47 8.42 4.35
N THR A 10 18.09 8.97 3.31
CA THR A 10 17.60 10.19 2.66
C THR A 10 16.30 9.92 1.91
N GLU A 11 15.57 10.98 1.57
CA GLU A 11 14.33 10.83 0.79
C GLU A 11 14.58 10.20 -0.58
N ASP A 12 15.71 10.51 -1.24
CA ASP A 12 16.10 9.89 -2.52
C ASP A 12 16.36 8.39 -2.38
N GLN A 13 17.02 7.98 -1.30
CA GLN A 13 17.25 6.56 -1.02
C GLN A 13 15.92 5.83 -0.77
N LYS A 14 14.99 6.44 -0.03
CA LYS A 14 13.64 5.88 0.17
C LYS A 14 12.86 5.81 -1.14
N ALA A 15 12.99 6.82 -2.01
CA ALA A 15 12.36 6.83 -3.32
C ALA A 15 12.88 5.67 -4.19
N LEU A 16 14.20 5.43 -4.19
CA LEU A 16 14.80 4.29 -4.88
C LEU A 16 14.30 2.95 -4.32
N MET A 17 14.18 2.80 -2.99
CA MET A 17 13.60 1.59 -2.39
C MET A 17 12.17 1.32 -2.90
N TRP A 18 11.34 2.36 -2.98
CA TRP A 18 9.97 2.25 -3.49
C TRP A 18 9.92 1.92 -4.97
N GLU A 19 10.80 2.52 -5.78
CA GLU A 19 10.92 2.22 -7.21
C GLU A 19 11.23 0.73 -7.42
N ARG A 20 12.23 0.20 -6.72
CA ARG A 20 12.64 -1.21 -6.79
C ARG A 20 11.55 -2.16 -6.28
N TRP A 21 10.89 -1.78 -5.18
CA TRP A 21 9.73 -2.49 -4.66
C TRP A 21 8.60 -2.57 -5.69
N HIS A 22 8.31 -1.47 -6.39
CA HIS A 22 7.31 -1.42 -7.45
C HIS A 22 7.69 -2.29 -8.65
N LYS A 23 8.98 -2.36 -9.01
CA LYS A 23 9.49 -3.28 -10.05
C LYS A 23 9.36 -4.76 -9.66
N GLY A 24 9.02 -5.05 -8.41
CA GLY A 24 8.80 -6.42 -7.93
C GLY A 24 10.03 -7.09 -7.37
N GLU A 25 11.12 -6.34 -7.16
CA GLU A 25 12.33 -6.85 -6.54
C GLU A 25 12.07 -7.30 -5.08
N SER A 26 12.81 -8.31 -4.65
CA SER A 26 12.72 -8.82 -3.28
C SER A 26 13.35 -7.84 -2.28
N LEU A 27 12.90 -7.88 -1.03
CA LEU A 27 13.49 -7.05 0.04
C LEU A 27 15.00 -7.28 0.19
N GLN A 28 15.47 -8.48 -0.11
CA GLN A 28 16.88 -8.84 -0.02
C GLN A 28 17.69 -8.18 -1.13
N GLN A 29 17.20 -8.19 -2.38
CA GLN A 29 17.84 -7.48 -3.50
C GLN A 29 17.91 -5.97 -3.25
N ILE A 30 16.81 -5.38 -2.78
CA ILE A 30 16.79 -3.95 -2.47
C ILE A 30 17.77 -3.64 -1.32
N ALA A 31 17.85 -4.50 -0.30
CA ALA A 31 18.74 -4.27 0.84
C ALA A 31 20.22 -4.41 0.50
N GLN A 32 20.56 -5.29 -0.45
CA GLN A 32 21.92 -5.43 -0.98
C GLN A 32 22.43 -4.14 -1.63
N LEU A 33 21.55 -3.33 -2.27
CA LEU A 33 21.94 -2.02 -2.84
C LEU A 33 22.46 -1.03 -1.78
N PHE A 34 22.16 -1.26 -0.50
CA PHE A 34 22.58 -0.39 0.61
C PHE A 34 23.54 -1.09 1.58
N ASP A 35 24.07 -2.26 1.21
CA ASP A 35 24.89 -3.13 2.08
C ASP A 35 24.17 -3.51 3.39
N ARG A 36 22.86 -3.72 3.34
CA ARG A 36 22.03 -4.07 4.51
C ARG A 36 21.25 -5.36 4.32
N ASN A 37 20.68 -5.81 5.43
CA ASN A 37 19.77 -6.95 5.46
C ASN A 37 18.33 -6.48 5.21
N HIS A 38 17.48 -7.37 4.71
CA HIS A 38 16.08 -7.12 4.36
C HIS A 38 15.26 -6.43 5.47
N SER A 39 15.57 -6.70 6.74
CA SER A 39 14.87 -6.13 7.91
C SER A 39 14.96 -4.60 7.99
N SER A 40 16.06 -4.00 7.51
CA SER A 40 16.23 -2.54 7.51
C SER A 40 15.23 -1.85 6.58
N ILE A 41 14.97 -2.44 5.41
CA ILE A 41 14.03 -1.92 4.41
C ILE A 41 12.59 -2.31 4.75
N GLN A 42 12.39 -3.53 5.25
CA GLN A 42 11.08 -4.03 5.62
C GLN A 42 10.36 -3.06 6.56
N ARG A 43 11.06 -2.48 7.55
CA ARG A 43 10.47 -1.52 8.47
C ARG A 43 9.88 -0.31 7.74
N ILE A 44 10.64 0.26 6.81
CA ILE A 44 10.24 1.45 6.03
C ILE A 44 9.03 1.15 5.15
N LEU A 45 9.03 0.02 4.46
CA LEU A 45 7.92 -0.37 3.58
C LEU A 45 6.68 -0.81 4.38
N ALA A 46 6.87 -1.46 5.52
CA ALA A 46 5.78 -1.96 6.36
C ALA A 46 5.05 -0.82 7.10
N GLU A 47 5.72 0.31 7.38
CA GLU A 47 5.09 1.50 7.97
C GLU A 47 3.87 1.98 7.16
N THR A 48 3.92 1.86 5.84
CA THR A 48 2.79 2.20 4.94
C THR A 48 2.11 0.95 4.36
N GLY A 49 2.33 -0.23 4.93
CA GLY A 49 1.71 -1.47 4.49
C GLY A 49 2.11 -1.93 3.08
N GLY A 50 3.29 -1.52 2.60
CA GLY A 50 3.79 -1.82 1.25
C GLY A 50 3.12 -1.00 0.15
N ILE A 51 2.41 0.07 0.52
CA ILE A 51 1.78 1.02 -0.39
C ILE A 51 2.63 2.29 -0.40
N GLN A 52 3.14 2.67 -1.57
CA GLN A 52 3.97 3.86 -1.70
C GLN A 52 3.15 5.10 -1.31
N PRO A 53 3.63 5.93 -0.37
CA PRO A 53 2.99 7.20 -0.08
C PRO A 53 3.10 8.11 -1.31
N VAL A 54 2.03 8.86 -1.58
CA VAL A 54 2.02 9.84 -2.67
C VAL A 54 3.06 10.91 -2.35
N PRO A 55 3.97 11.25 -3.30
CA PRO A 55 4.93 12.31 -3.09
C PRO A 55 4.19 13.63 -2.86
N ARG A 56 4.69 14.40 -1.89
CA ARG A 56 4.05 15.62 -1.44
C ARG A 56 4.70 16.81 -2.11
N TYR A 57 3.87 17.71 -2.64
CA TYR A 57 4.34 18.95 -3.25
C TYR A 57 3.61 20.13 -2.62
N ARG A 58 4.31 21.26 -2.50
CA ARG A 58 3.67 22.53 -2.11
C ARG A 58 2.93 23.10 -3.30
N SER A 59 1.74 23.64 -3.04
CA SER A 59 1.06 24.48 -4.03
C SER A 59 1.92 25.70 -4.34
N GLY A 60 2.01 26.12 -5.60
CA GLY A 60 2.67 27.38 -5.98
C GLY A 60 2.03 28.64 -5.35
N ARG A 61 0.81 28.52 -4.80
CA ARG A 61 0.14 29.59 -4.05
C ARG A 61 0.50 29.61 -2.57
N ALA A 62 1.18 28.57 -2.05
CA ALA A 62 1.60 28.52 -0.67
C ALA A 62 2.72 29.53 -0.43
N LEU A 63 2.77 30.10 0.79
CA LEU A 63 3.91 30.90 1.20
C LEU A 63 5.17 30.02 1.20
N THR A 64 6.29 30.56 0.72
CA THR A 64 7.61 29.94 0.82
C THR A 64 8.21 30.15 2.21
N LEU A 65 9.27 29.44 2.53
CA LEU A 65 10.01 29.66 3.78
C LEU A 65 10.54 31.09 3.85
N ALA A 66 11.11 31.61 2.76
CA ALA A 66 11.62 32.98 2.68
C ALA A 66 10.51 34.02 2.93
N GLU A 67 9.32 33.83 2.36
CA GLU A 67 8.16 34.70 2.63
C GLU A 67 7.75 34.64 4.12
N ARG A 68 7.79 33.46 4.75
CA ARG A 68 7.51 33.31 6.18
C ARG A 68 8.57 33.97 7.06
N GLU A 69 9.84 33.89 6.69
CA GLU A 69 10.92 34.60 7.40
C GLU A 69 10.71 36.11 7.36
N GLU A 70 10.31 36.65 6.21
CA GLU A 70 10.02 38.07 6.08
C GLU A 70 8.81 38.50 6.93
N ILE A 71 7.76 37.66 7.02
CA ILE A 71 6.66 37.89 7.96
C ILE A 71 7.20 37.92 9.40
N SER A 72 8.04 36.95 9.77
CA SER A 72 8.59 36.86 11.12
C SER A 72 9.44 38.09 11.47
N ARG A 73 10.32 38.54 10.58
CA ARG A 73 11.14 39.75 10.78
C ARG A 73 10.25 40.99 10.85
N GLY A 74 9.30 41.12 9.93
CA GLY A 74 8.37 42.24 9.86
C GLY A 74 7.53 42.42 11.13
N LEU A 75 7.10 41.32 11.75
CA LEU A 75 6.35 41.36 13.01
C LEU A 75 7.23 41.84 14.17
N ILE A 76 8.47 41.35 14.27
CA ILE A 76 9.42 41.76 15.31
C ILE A 76 9.77 43.24 15.19
N THR A 77 9.92 43.75 13.97
CA THR A 77 10.18 45.18 13.72
C THR A 77 8.94 46.07 13.89
N GLY A 78 7.78 45.51 14.24
CA GLY A 78 6.54 46.26 14.43
C GLY A 78 5.84 46.72 13.15
N HIS A 79 6.16 46.14 11.99
CA HIS A 79 5.47 46.46 10.74
C HIS A 79 4.03 45.95 10.76
N SER A 80 3.12 46.72 10.16
CA SER A 80 1.73 46.29 10.00
C SER A 80 1.62 45.12 9.01
N ILE A 81 0.62 44.26 9.21
CA ILE A 81 0.32 43.13 8.29
C ILE A 81 0.18 43.60 6.85
N ARG A 82 -0.41 44.79 6.62
CA ARG A 82 -0.58 45.37 5.28
C ARG A 82 0.77 45.73 4.65
N SER A 83 1.69 46.32 5.40
CA SER A 83 3.04 46.65 4.93
C SER A 83 3.81 45.39 4.53
N ILE A 84 3.80 44.37 5.41
CA ILE A 84 4.44 43.07 5.15
C ILE A 84 3.86 42.43 3.88
N ALA A 85 2.53 42.41 3.75
CA ALA A 85 1.86 41.84 2.59
C ALA A 85 2.20 42.55 1.27
N MET A 86 2.30 43.88 1.27
CA MET A 86 2.73 44.65 0.09
C MET A 86 4.16 44.30 -0.32
N ARG A 87 5.10 44.22 0.63
CA ARG A 87 6.50 43.82 0.35
C ARG A 87 6.60 42.43 -0.25
N LEU A 88 5.78 41.50 0.23
CA LEU A 88 5.69 40.13 -0.27
C LEU A 88 4.86 39.99 -1.56
N ARG A 89 4.21 41.05 -2.03
CA ARG A 89 3.22 41.02 -3.13
C ARG A 89 2.14 39.94 -2.91
N ARG A 90 1.67 39.82 -1.66
CA ARG A 90 0.60 38.90 -1.25
C ARG A 90 -0.61 39.69 -0.74
N ALA A 91 -1.77 39.04 -0.74
CA ALA A 91 -2.96 39.64 -0.13
C ALA A 91 -2.77 39.77 1.40
N PRO A 92 -3.17 40.90 2.02
CA PRO A 92 -3.09 41.08 3.48
C PRO A 92 -3.81 39.98 4.28
N CYS A 93 -4.91 39.44 3.72
CA CYS A 93 -5.63 38.33 4.33
C CYS A 93 -4.81 37.03 4.40
N THR A 94 -3.88 36.81 3.45
CA THR A 94 -2.97 35.64 3.47
C THR A 94 -2.01 35.73 4.65
N VAL A 95 -1.37 36.89 4.82
CA VAL A 95 -0.44 37.13 5.93
C VAL A 95 -1.18 37.08 7.27
N SER A 96 -2.34 37.74 7.38
CA SER A 96 -3.16 37.71 8.61
C SER A 96 -3.55 36.29 9.02
N ARG A 97 -4.06 35.48 8.09
CA ARG A 97 -4.44 34.08 8.36
C ARG A 97 -3.24 33.21 8.71
N GLU A 98 -2.09 33.45 8.09
CA GLU A 98 -0.85 32.74 8.40
C GLU A 98 -0.39 33.04 9.83
N VAL A 99 -0.35 34.32 10.22
CA VAL A 99 0.08 34.75 11.56
C VAL A 99 -0.89 34.24 12.62
N SER A 100 -2.19 34.46 12.44
CA SER A 100 -3.23 34.00 13.38
C SER A 100 -3.21 32.49 13.59
N ARG A 101 -2.97 31.69 12.54
CA ARG A 101 -2.92 30.23 12.64
C ARG A 101 -1.68 29.69 13.37
N ASN A 102 -0.60 30.46 13.46
CA ASN A 102 0.67 30.01 14.01
C ASN A 102 1.09 30.83 15.25
N GLY A 103 0.14 31.10 16.15
CA GLY A 103 0.41 31.72 17.46
C GLY A 103 0.23 33.24 17.53
N GLY A 104 -0.17 33.89 16.46
CA GLY A 104 -0.35 35.36 16.45
C GLY A 104 0.98 36.11 16.38
N SER A 105 0.93 37.45 16.49
CA SER A 105 2.08 38.30 16.20
C SER A 105 3.26 38.15 17.18
N SER A 106 3.00 37.78 18.43
CA SER A 106 4.01 37.60 19.49
C SER A 106 4.82 36.32 19.30
N ASP A 107 4.13 35.22 18.98
CA ASP A 107 4.69 33.87 19.01
C ASP A 107 5.00 33.32 17.61
N TYR A 108 4.75 34.11 16.56
CA TYR A 108 5.04 33.69 15.19
C TYR A 108 6.53 33.36 15.00
N ARG A 109 6.79 32.17 14.47
CA ARG A 109 8.13 31.69 14.07
C ARG A 109 8.04 31.07 12.68
N ALA A 110 8.88 31.55 11.77
CA ALA A 110 8.86 31.13 10.36
C ALA A 110 9.07 29.62 10.17
N SER A 111 10.07 29.03 10.83
CA SER A 111 10.39 27.60 10.71
C SER A 111 9.28 26.70 11.23
N LEU A 112 8.68 27.04 12.39
CA LEU A 112 7.55 26.30 12.96
C LEU A 112 6.29 26.42 12.09
N ALA A 113 6.02 27.63 11.59
CA ALA A 113 4.90 27.86 10.68
C ALA A 113 5.07 27.08 9.36
N ASP A 114 6.30 27.00 8.86
CA ASP A 114 6.64 26.25 7.65
C ASP A 114 6.47 24.74 7.83
N HIS A 115 6.99 24.18 8.94
CA HIS A 115 6.81 22.78 9.30
C HIS A 115 5.33 22.45 9.50
N SER A 116 4.61 23.28 10.25
CA SER A 116 3.17 23.10 10.49
C SER A 116 2.35 23.19 9.20
N ALA A 117 2.72 24.09 8.28
CA ALA A 117 2.09 24.18 6.97
C ALA A 117 2.35 22.92 6.13
N TRP A 118 3.56 22.36 6.21
CA TRP A 118 3.87 21.07 5.63
C TRP A 118 2.98 20.00 6.26
N ASP A 119 2.98 19.79 7.57
CA ASP A 119 2.18 18.73 8.20
C ASP A 119 0.69 18.80 7.89
N ARG A 120 0.10 20.01 7.94
CA ARG A 120 -1.30 20.24 7.57
C ARG A 120 -1.62 19.89 6.11
N ALA A 121 -0.64 19.94 5.22
CA ALA A 121 -0.82 19.53 3.82
C ALA A 121 -1.15 18.05 3.66
N LEU A 122 -0.87 17.20 4.68
CA LEU A 122 -1.27 15.79 4.68
C LEU A 122 -2.79 15.61 4.56
N ARG A 123 -3.57 16.55 5.10
CA ARG A 123 -5.05 16.53 5.13
C ARG A 123 -5.62 15.11 5.32
N PRO A 124 -5.24 14.42 6.42
CA PRO A 124 -5.66 13.04 6.62
C PRO A 124 -7.19 12.97 6.64
N LYS A 125 -7.75 12.09 5.80
CA LYS A 125 -9.17 11.77 5.83
C LYS A 125 -9.36 10.58 6.77
N ILE A 126 -10.33 10.70 7.67
CA ILE A 126 -10.73 9.58 8.53
C ILE A 126 -11.17 8.43 7.63
N CYS A 127 -10.63 7.24 7.88
CA CYS A 127 -11.02 6.07 7.11
C CYS A 127 -12.46 5.69 7.47
N LYS A 128 -13.29 5.34 6.48
CA LYS A 128 -14.70 4.98 6.68
C LYS A 128 -14.92 3.89 7.74
N LEU A 129 -14.02 2.92 7.83
CA LEU A 129 -14.06 1.87 8.87
C LEU A 129 -13.67 2.38 10.27
N ALA A 130 -12.86 3.45 10.35
CA ALA A 130 -12.54 4.09 11.63
C ALA A 130 -13.71 4.96 12.12
N ASP A 131 -14.44 5.57 11.18
CA ASP A 131 -15.60 6.42 11.43
C ASP A 131 -16.83 5.59 11.84
N ASN A 132 -17.13 4.52 11.10
CA ASN A 132 -18.24 3.61 11.39
C ASN A 132 -17.74 2.29 12.01
N ARG A 133 -17.82 2.20 13.34
CA ARG A 133 -17.38 1.01 14.09
C ARG A 133 -18.23 -0.23 13.82
N ASN A 134 -19.54 -0.07 13.58
CA ASN A 134 -20.43 -1.20 13.29
C ASN A 134 -20.03 -1.88 11.98
N LEU A 135 -19.72 -1.09 10.95
CA LEU A 135 -19.20 -1.58 9.69
C LEU A 135 -17.84 -2.29 9.85
N ALA A 136 -16.95 -1.75 10.67
CA ALA A 136 -15.67 -2.41 10.97
C ALA A 136 -15.86 -3.76 11.68
N HIS A 137 -16.79 -3.84 12.63
CA HIS A 137 -17.15 -5.11 13.29
C HIS A 137 -17.69 -6.13 12.29
N LEU A 138 -18.60 -5.72 11.41
CA LEU A 138 -19.18 -6.58 10.39
C LEU A 138 -18.12 -7.12 9.41
N VAL A 139 -17.22 -6.24 8.96
CA VAL A 139 -16.09 -6.65 8.11
C VAL A 139 -15.18 -7.64 8.85
N ALA A 140 -14.89 -7.40 10.14
CA ALA A 140 -14.06 -8.29 10.94
C ALA A 140 -14.69 -9.68 11.11
N GLU A 141 -16.00 -9.75 11.38
CA GLU A 141 -16.74 -11.02 11.48
C GLU A 141 -16.69 -11.80 10.17
N LYS A 142 -16.95 -11.16 9.02
CA LYS A 142 -16.88 -11.82 7.72
C LYS A 142 -15.46 -12.30 7.39
N LEU A 143 -14.43 -11.52 7.77
CA LEU A 143 -13.04 -11.95 7.63
C LEU A 143 -12.76 -13.21 8.46
N GLN A 144 -13.25 -13.30 9.70
CA GLN A 144 -13.10 -14.49 10.54
C GLN A 144 -13.77 -15.74 9.94
N LEU A 145 -14.87 -15.54 9.21
CA LEU A 145 -15.54 -16.58 8.41
C LEU A 145 -14.79 -16.93 7.11
N GLN A 146 -13.56 -16.44 6.93
CA GLN A 146 -12.69 -16.67 5.76
C GLN A 146 -13.21 -16.08 4.44
N TRP A 147 -14.06 -15.05 4.52
CA TRP A 147 -14.49 -14.32 3.33
C TRP A 147 -13.35 -13.44 2.82
N SER A 148 -13.14 -13.42 1.50
CA SER A 148 -12.19 -12.50 0.90
C SER A 148 -12.73 -11.06 0.95
N PRO A 149 -11.85 -10.03 1.03
CA PRO A 149 -12.28 -8.63 1.00
C PRO A 149 -13.17 -8.27 -0.21
N GLU A 150 -12.96 -8.90 -1.36
CA GLU A 150 -13.82 -8.74 -2.55
C GLU A 150 -15.22 -9.29 -2.33
N GLN A 151 -15.34 -10.49 -1.73
CA GLN A 151 -16.64 -11.07 -1.37
C GLN A 151 -17.38 -10.22 -0.33
N ILE A 152 -16.66 -9.70 0.67
CA ILE A 152 -17.24 -8.84 1.70
C ILE A 152 -17.79 -7.56 1.07
N ALA A 153 -17.01 -6.88 0.23
CA ALA A 153 -17.45 -5.67 -0.46
C ALA A 153 -18.67 -5.92 -1.36
N GLY A 154 -18.67 -7.03 -2.12
CA GLY A 154 -19.81 -7.42 -2.95
C GLY A 154 -21.06 -7.72 -2.12
N TRP A 155 -20.92 -8.45 -1.01
CA TRP A 155 -22.02 -8.77 -0.13
C TRP A 155 -22.60 -7.55 0.58
N LEU A 156 -21.76 -6.62 1.07
CA LEU A 156 -22.21 -5.36 1.64
C LEU A 156 -23.08 -4.57 0.66
N LYS A 157 -22.70 -4.55 -0.61
CA LYS A 157 -23.46 -3.88 -1.67
C LYS A 157 -24.85 -4.49 -1.87
N CYS A 158 -24.97 -5.82 -1.80
CA CYS A 158 -26.25 -6.51 -1.95
C CYS A 158 -27.12 -6.47 -0.69
N ALA A 159 -26.51 -6.55 0.51
CA ALA A 159 -27.23 -6.57 1.78
C ALA A 159 -27.74 -5.18 2.20
N TYR A 160 -27.02 -4.11 1.81
CA TYR A 160 -27.33 -2.74 2.16
C TYR A 160 -27.34 -1.81 0.93
N PRO A 161 -28.25 -2.03 -0.04
CA PRO A 161 -28.25 -1.28 -1.30
C PRO A 161 -28.44 0.22 -1.10
N ASP A 162 -29.30 0.63 -0.16
CA ASP A 162 -29.69 2.05 0.04
C ASP A 162 -28.81 2.79 1.05
N SER A 163 -27.91 2.09 1.75
CA SER A 163 -27.08 2.69 2.80
C SER A 163 -25.66 2.97 2.30
N GLU A 164 -25.40 4.21 1.89
CA GLU A 164 -24.06 4.61 1.44
C GLU A 164 -22.99 4.34 2.50
N GLU A 165 -23.33 4.45 3.78
CA GLU A 165 -22.43 4.17 4.91
C GLU A 165 -21.83 2.75 4.89
N TYR A 166 -22.55 1.76 4.35
CA TYR A 166 -22.10 0.37 4.28
C TYR A 166 -21.37 0.04 2.98
N GLN A 167 -21.32 0.97 2.03
CA GLN A 167 -20.61 0.79 0.77
C GLN A 167 -19.10 1.02 0.97
N VAL A 168 -18.33 -0.07 0.92
CA VAL A 168 -16.87 -0.06 1.07
C VAL A 168 -16.22 -0.91 -0.03
N SER A 169 -15.23 -0.34 -0.71
CA SER A 169 -14.40 -1.10 -1.66
C SER A 169 -13.47 -2.08 -0.93
N HIS A 170 -13.22 -3.24 -1.55
CA HIS A 170 -12.24 -4.21 -1.07
C HIS A 170 -10.83 -3.61 -0.92
N GLU A 171 -10.48 -2.62 -1.73
CA GLU A 171 -9.21 -1.89 -1.61
C GLU A 171 -9.13 -1.11 -0.28
N THR A 172 -10.24 -0.56 0.20
CA THR A 172 -10.31 0.10 1.51
C THR A 172 -10.11 -0.92 2.64
N ILE A 173 -10.67 -2.12 2.52
CA ILE A 173 -10.48 -3.21 3.48
C ILE A 173 -9.00 -3.62 3.50
N TYR A 174 -8.39 -3.90 2.34
CA TYR A 174 -6.96 -4.24 2.23
C TYR A 174 -6.05 -3.14 2.79
N ARG A 175 -6.29 -1.88 2.42
CA ARG A 175 -5.49 -0.75 2.90
C ARG A 175 -5.60 -0.58 4.42
N THR A 176 -6.75 -0.90 5.00
CA THR A 176 -6.95 -0.84 6.45
C THR A 176 -6.26 -2.00 7.18
N LEU A 177 -6.25 -3.20 6.60
CA LEU A 177 -5.52 -4.34 7.14
C LEU A 177 -4.00 -4.16 7.07
N PHE A 178 -3.47 -3.62 5.97
CA PHE A 178 -2.02 -3.42 5.80
C PHE A 178 -1.48 -2.18 6.51
N VAL A 179 -2.27 -1.11 6.62
CA VAL A 179 -1.84 0.16 7.25
C VAL A 179 -2.41 0.26 8.65
N GLN A 180 -1.68 -0.30 9.63
CA GLN A 180 -2.10 -0.40 11.02
C GLN A 180 -2.32 0.96 11.71
N THR A 181 -1.66 2.01 11.24
CA THR A 181 -1.85 3.39 11.75
C THR A 181 -3.28 3.92 11.52
N ARG A 182 -4.11 3.23 10.73
CA ARG A 182 -5.53 3.56 10.55
C ARG A 182 -6.41 3.13 11.73
N GLY A 183 -5.96 2.18 12.56
CA GLY A 183 -6.61 1.80 13.82
C GLY A 183 -8.01 1.19 13.73
N ALA A 184 -8.53 0.89 12.53
CA ALA A 184 -9.91 0.43 12.36
C ALA A 184 -10.09 -1.11 12.39
N LEU A 185 -9.05 -1.88 12.09
CA LEU A 185 -9.09 -3.36 12.11
C LEU A 185 -7.85 -3.90 12.82
N LYS A 186 -8.02 -4.99 13.59
CA LYS A 186 -6.92 -5.66 14.30
C LYS A 186 -5.98 -6.35 13.31
N LYS A 187 -4.67 -6.31 13.58
CA LYS A 187 -3.63 -6.98 12.77
C LYS A 187 -3.83 -8.49 12.64
N GLU A 188 -4.39 -9.11 13.67
CA GLU A 188 -4.69 -10.56 13.71
C GLU A 188 -5.60 -10.99 12.55
N LEU A 189 -6.47 -10.12 12.05
CA LEU A 189 -7.37 -10.44 10.96
C LEU A 189 -6.66 -10.78 9.64
N LEU A 190 -5.37 -10.44 9.50
CA LEU A 190 -4.55 -10.84 8.36
C LEU A 190 -4.38 -12.37 8.25
N THR A 191 -4.51 -13.12 9.34
CA THR A 191 -4.39 -14.59 9.34
C THR A 191 -5.54 -15.27 8.61
N HIS A 192 -6.71 -14.63 8.55
CA HIS A 192 -7.89 -15.16 7.86
C HIS A 192 -7.88 -14.88 6.35
N LEU A 193 -6.92 -14.08 5.86
CA LEU A 193 -6.75 -13.90 4.42
C LEU A 193 -6.14 -15.15 3.80
N ARG A 194 -6.69 -15.59 2.66
CA ARG A 194 -6.15 -16.71 1.85
C ARG A 194 -4.67 -16.58 1.53
N ARG A 195 -4.17 -15.34 1.43
CA ARG A 195 -2.76 -15.01 1.31
C ARG A 195 -2.32 -14.27 2.57
N THR A 196 -1.60 -14.97 3.43
CA THR A 196 -1.02 -14.44 4.66
C THR A 196 0.16 -13.53 4.33
N ARG A 197 -0.13 -12.26 4.05
CA ARG A 197 0.88 -11.23 3.75
C ARG A 197 0.71 -10.07 4.70
N VAL A 198 1.82 -9.60 5.27
CA VAL A 198 1.84 -8.47 6.21
C VAL A 198 1.78 -7.12 5.47
N MET A 199 2.18 -7.09 4.20
CA MET A 199 2.18 -5.89 3.36
C MET A 199 1.86 -6.21 1.91
N ARG A 200 1.39 -5.20 1.19
CA ARG A 200 1.08 -5.29 -0.24
C ARG A 200 2.38 -5.49 -1.04
N ARG A 201 2.37 -6.50 -1.91
CA ARG A 201 3.44 -6.75 -2.88
C ARG A 201 3.10 -6.09 -4.22
N SER A 202 4.11 -5.73 -4.99
CA SER A 202 3.92 -5.31 -6.38
C SER A 202 3.23 -6.40 -7.21
N ARG A 203 2.46 -5.98 -8.22
CA ARG A 203 1.89 -6.88 -9.23
C ARG A 203 2.97 -7.56 -10.09
N HIS A 204 4.13 -6.91 -10.24
CA HIS A 204 5.27 -7.43 -10.98
C HIS A 204 6.13 -8.40 -10.16
N HIS A 205 5.86 -8.52 -8.85
CA HIS A 205 6.60 -9.43 -8.00
C HIS A 205 6.25 -10.88 -8.33
N THR A 206 7.26 -11.66 -8.72
CA THR A 206 7.12 -13.07 -9.08
C THR A 206 8.08 -13.91 -8.25
N GLN A 207 7.59 -15.03 -7.71
CA GLN A 207 8.44 -16.01 -6.99
C GLN A 207 9.25 -16.89 -7.94
N LYS A 208 8.82 -17.01 -9.20
CA LYS A 208 9.56 -17.63 -10.29
C LYS A 208 10.82 -16.81 -10.58
N THR A 209 11.87 -17.13 -9.86
CA THR A 209 13.23 -16.67 -10.13
C THR A 209 13.94 -17.77 -10.91
N ASP A 210 15.01 -17.46 -11.63
CA ASP A 210 15.81 -18.50 -12.31
C ASP A 210 16.39 -19.54 -11.33
N ASN A 211 16.41 -19.22 -10.03
CA ASN A 211 16.79 -20.12 -8.93
C ASN A 211 15.66 -21.06 -8.45
N HIS A 212 14.41 -20.89 -8.91
CA HIS A 212 13.40 -21.92 -8.71
C HIS A 212 13.70 -23.07 -9.68
N GLY A 213 13.94 -24.26 -9.13
CA GLY A 213 14.24 -25.46 -9.92
C GLY A 213 13.26 -25.59 -11.08
N ARG A 214 13.78 -25.48 -12.30
CA ARG A 214 13.03 -25.88 -13.49
C ARG A 214 12.89 -27.40 -13.40
N ILE A 215 11.69 -27.90 -13.67
CA ILE A 215 11.48 -29.35 -13.77
C ILE A 215 12.40 -29.83 -14.91
N VAL A 216 13.40 -30.63 -14.56
CA VAL A 216 14.34 -31.22 -15.52
C VAL A 216 13.53 -32.11 -16.47
N ASP A 217 13.76 -31.98 -17.77
CA ASP A 217 13.05 -32.71 -18.83
C ASP A 217 11.53 -32.47 -18.90
N ALA A 218 11.06 -31.29 -18.46
CA ALA A 218 9.67 -30.91 -18.68
C ALA A 218 9.36 -30.73 -20.17
N VAL A 219 8.63 -31.69 -20.73
CA VAL A 219 8.06 -31.62 -22.08
C VAL A 219 7.05 -30.47 -22.12
N SER A 220 7.25 -29.53 -23.05
CA SER A 220 6.33 -28.39 -23.20
C SER A 220 4.97 -28.87 -23.69
N ILE A 221 3.88 -28.19 -23.30
CA ILE A 221 2.55 -28.47 -23.84
C ILE A 221 2.54 -28.35 -25.38
N SER A 222 3.41 -27.50 -25.94
CA SER A 222 3.58 -27.36 -27.39
C SER A 222 4.21 -28.56 -28.10
N GLU A 223 4.87 -29.46 -27.36
CA GLU A 223 5.51 -30.68 -27.88
C GLU A 223 4.59 -31.89 -27.81
N ARG A 224 3.32 -31.67 -27.43
CA ARG A 224 2.27 -32.68 -27.39
C ARG A 224 2.07 -33.31 -28.79
N PRO A 225 1.99 -34.65 -28.90
CA PRO A 225 1.62 -35.29 -30.16
C PRO A 225 0.19 -34.91 -30.55
N ALA A 226 -0.04 -34.62 -31.83
CA ALA A 226 -1.36 -34.20 -32.36
C ALA A 226 -2.49 -35.19 -32.04
N SER A 227 -2.17 -36.48 -31.90
CA SER A 227 -3.12 -37.53 -31.51
C SER A 227 -3.78 -37.31 -30.14
N ALA A 228 -3.13 -36.54 -29.25
CA ALA A 228 -3.71 -36.18 -27.97
C ALA A 228 -4.82 -35.12 -28.13
N GLU A 229 -4.67 -34.16 -29.06
CA GLU A 229 -5.68 -33.13 -29.40
C GLU A 229 -6.98 -33.77 -29.90
N ASP A 230 -6.84 -34.78 -30.76
CA ASP A 230 -7.97 -35.45 -31.40
C ASP A 230 -8.79 -36.30 -30.43
N ARG A 231 -8.27 -36.59 -29.22
CA ARG A 231 -8.91 -37.43 -28.18
C ARG A 231 -9.45 -38.76 -28.73
N ALA A 232 -8.88 -39.23 -29.85
CA ALA A 232 -9.39 -40.35 -30.63
C ALA A 232 -8.94 -41.71 -30.05
N VAL A 233 -7.84 -41.71 -29.29
CA VAL A 233 -7.28 -42.91 -28.66
C VAL A 233 -7.52 -42.85 -27.14
N PRO A 234 -8.27 -43.80 -26.56
CA PRO A 234 -8.34 -43.98 -25.11
C PRO A 234 -6.95 -44.36 -24.59
N GLY A 235 -6.35 -43.53 -23.72
CA GLY A 235 -5.04 -43.84 -23.12
C GLY A 235 -4.21 -42.64 -22.68
N HIS A 236 -4.58 -41.42 -23.07
CA HIS A 236 -3.93 -40.22 -22.57
C HIS A 236 -4.45 -39.90 -21.16
N TRP A 237 -3.59 -40.12 -20.16
CA TRP A 237 -3.84 -39.75 -18.77
C TRP A 237 -3.31 -38.35 -18.52
N GLU A 238 -4.18 -37.45 -18.07
CA GLU A 238 -3.76 -36.15 -17.57
C GLU A 238 -3.65 -36.23 -16.05
N GLY A 239 -2.55 -35.71 -15.53
CA GLY A 239 -2.21 -35.77 -14.12
C GLY A 239 -1.89 -34.38 -13.59
N ASP A 240 -2.78 -33.78 -12.81
CA ASP A 240 -2.48 -32.53 -12.09
C ASP A 240 -1.86 -32.86 -10.73
N LEU A 241 -0.73 -32.21 -10.44
CA LEU A 241 -0.11 -32.25 -9.12
C LEU A 241 -0.64 -31.09 -8.29
N LEU A 242 -1.46 -31.41 -7.29
CA LEU A 242 -1.92 -30.47 -6.29
C LEU A 242 -1.01 -30.54 -5.07
N PHE A 243 -0.44 -29.39 -4.70
CA PHE A 243 0.26 -29.24 -3.43
C PHE A 243 -0.74 -28.84 -2.35
N GLY A 244 -0.85 -29.67 -1.31
CA GLY A 244 -1.58 -29.36 -0.10
C GLY A 244 -0.73 -28.60 0.92
N SER A 245 -1.33 -28.22 2.04
CA SER A 245 -0.57 -27.73 3.19
C SER A 245 0.33 -28.85 3.75
N SER A 246 1.47 -28.47 4.33
CA SER A 246 2.43 -29.40 4.96
C SER A 246 3.26 -30.27 4.02
N ASN A 247 3.63 -29.77 2.83
CA ASN A 247 4.42 -30.51 1.82
C ASN A 247 3.73 -31.79 1.31
N SER A 248 2.42 -31.94 1.54
CA SER A 248 1.64 -33.04 1.00
C SER A 248 1.42 -32.82 -0.49
N GLN A 249 1.62 -33.89 -1.27
CA GLN A 249 1.43 -33.89 -2.71
C GLN A 249 0.32 -34.87 -3.04
N LEU A 250 -0.75 -34.36 -3.63
CA LEU A 250 -1.85 -35.16 -4.16
C LEU A 250 -1.76 -35.13 -5.68
N ARG A 251 -1.70 -36.30 -6.29
CA ARG A 251 -1.65 -36.46 -7.73
C ARG A 251 -3.04 -36.91 -8.19
N LEU A 252 -3.78 -35.99 -8.80
CA LEU A 252 -5.07 -36.31 -9.40
C LEU A 252 -4.82 -36.84 -10.79
N TRP A 253 -5.29 -38.05 -11.07
CA TRP A 253 -5.27 -38.66 -12.38
C TRP A 253 -6.70 -38.79 -12.87
N TRP A 254 -6.99 -38.33 -14.08
CA TRP A 254 -8.26 -38.62 -14.73
C TRP A 254 -8.03 -39.17 -16.14
N SER A 255 -8.90 -40.10 -16.51
CA SER A 255 -9.03 -40.56 -17.88
C SER A 255 -9.82 -39.52 -18.65
N VAL A 256 -9.23 -38.92 -19.69
CA VAL A 256 -9.97 -38.08 -20.63
C VAL A 256 -10.89 -39.00 -21.46
N ARG A 257 -12.15 -39.14 -21.06
CA ARG A 257 -13.20 -39.82 -21.86
C ARG A 257 -14.09 -38.80 -22.55
N ARG A 258 -14.45 -39.08 -23.80
CA ARG A 258 -15.50 -38.37 -24.54
C ARG A 258 -16.83 -38.57 -23.81
N ALA A 259 -17.55 -37.49 -23.51
CA ALA A 259 -18.98 -37.58 -23.23
C ALA A 259 -19.63 -38.11 -24.52
N MET A 260 -20.07 -39.37 -24.51
CA MET A 260 -20.98 -39.88 -25.53
C MET A 260 -22.29 -39.10 -25.34
N SER A 261 -22.54 -38.13 -26.22
CA SER A 261 -23.89 -37.62 -26.43
C SER A 261 -24.72 -38.77 -26.97
N CYS A 262 -25.53 -39.38 -26.11
CA CYS A 262 -26.67 -40.18 -26.56
C CYS A 262 -27.67 -39.21 -27.21
N TRP A 263 -28.09 -39.59 -28.42
CA TRP A 263 -29.17 -38.97 -29.18
C TRP A 263 -30.49 -39.02 -28.42
#